data_AF-A0A3D3A818-F1
#
_entry.id   AF-A0A3D3A818-F1
#
_cell.length_a   1.000
_cell.length_b   1.000
_cell.length_c   1.000
_cell.angle_alpha   90.00
_cell.angle_beta   90.00
_cell.angle_gamma   90.00
#
_symmetry.space_group_name_H-M   'P 1'
#
loop_
_entity.id
_entity.type
_entity.pdbx_description
1 polymer ?
#
loop_
_entity_poly.entity_id
_entity_poly.type
_entity_poly.pdbx_seq_one_letter_code
_entity_poly.pdbx_strand_id
1 'polypeptide(L)'
;MKEDRLVGNAHNHDLGFMKKGMLVGVAITVLGWAGCQSGHAPSVGSHHTDIWHKAAVKFTPGIHPDSVQLEDGTYRLDAGRILLKPIVVPDHARRCDVRLNVTVTSAGDPWDKSGTLFAMADKAGREYLGRMLEGDDADSPRFAGIVREGDRLPALEWMRFITPFGVGHFSHTERADAYRPAAVAAWADSVSWQADLSSLQPWMADADTLWVGAYIDTWTAEGYALSARLDMRESELPCDWAPSHAISPLFNTTKLAHDQRPFTQLPDSALQVSFDLEHASDVDLLFLTTGHGGHAGGDEFTEQPHIVMMDGDTVDAWTPWRNDCGAFRRFNPTSGFWPSTYVLGGDTLEERVASSDLSRSNWCPGDQVKPRRIQLGHLDAGHHTLTVAVPDAQRWTEEEFNFWNLAGWLEIQAR
;
A
#
# COMPACT_ATOMS: atom_id res chain seq x y z
N MET A 1 13.31 1.87 -80.70
CA MET A 1 12.29 2.89 -81.02
C MET A 1 11.84 3.49 -79.71
N LYS A 2 12.11 4.73 -79.29
CA LYS A 2 12.78 5.94 -79.80
C LYS A 2 13.54 6.49 -78.57
N GLU A 3 14.86 6.70 -78.61
CA GLU A 3 15.52 7.97 -78.92
C GLU A 3 14.78 9.22 -78.42
N ASP A 4 15.38 9.90 -77.44
CA ASP A 4 15.72 11.32 -77.57
C ASP A 4 17.00 11.66 -76.79
N ARG A 5 17.96 12.21 -77.52
CA ARG A 5 19.22 12.80 -77.08
C ARG A 5 18.97 14.26 -76.71
N LEU A 6 19.67 14.78 -75.70
CA LEU A 6 20.23 16.14 -75.75
C LEU A 6 21.62 16.17 -75.12
N VAL A 7 22.50 16.92 -75.77
CA VAL A 7 23.96 16.94 -75.69
C VAL A 7 24.42 18.31 -75.19
N GLY A 8 25.56 18.35 -74.49
CA GLY A 8 26.43 19.52 -74.34
C GLY A 8 26.39 20.14 -72.94
N ASN A 9 27.47 20.67 -72.37
CA ASN A 9 28.81 20.92 -72.88
C ASN A 9 29.76 21.09 -71.67
N ALA A 10 31.05 20.86 -71.91
CA ALA A 10 32.11 20.89 -70.91
C ALA A 10 32.45 22.31 -70.41
N HIS A 11 32.88 22.42 -69.15
CA HIS A 11 33.98 23.31 -68.79
C HIS A 11 34.90 22.69 -67.73
N ASN A 12 36.17 22.83 -68.03
CA ASN A 12 37.36 22.30 -67.38
C ASN A 12 37.90 23.37 -66.41
N HIS A 13 38.38 22.98 -65.23
CA HIS A 13 39.60 23.45 -64.58
C HIS A 13 39.76 22.64 -63.27
N ASP A 14 40.71 21.68 -63.17
CA ASP A 14 42.12 21.86 -62.73
C ASP A 14 42.20 22.46 -61.31
N LEU A 15 42.88 21.95 -60.27
CA LEU A 15 43.82 20.86 -60.01
C LEU A 15 43.50 20.37 -58.58
N GLY A 16 43.71 19.11 -58.19
CA GLY A 16 45.03 18.70 -57.76
C GLY A 16 44.98 17.70 -56.59
N PHE A 17 45.74 16.63 -56.79
CA PHE A 17 46.55 15.95 -55.78
C PHE A 17 45.93 14.97 -54.76
N MET A 18 46.37 13.72 -54.96
CA MET A 18 46.88 12.78 -53.95
C MET A 18 45.92 11.85 -53.20
N LYS A 19 45.99 10.58 -53.65
CA LYS A 19 45.89 9.33 -52.88
C LYS A 19 46.16 9.50 -51.37
N LYS A 20 45.30 8.93 -50.53
CA LYS A 20 45.72 8.24 -49.30
C LYS A 20 44.72 7.18 -48.85
N GLY A 21 45.28 6.10 -48.30
CA GLY A 21 44.69 4.81 -48.04
C GLY A 21 43.38 4.79 -47.28
N MET A 22 42.55 3.83 -47.69
CA MET A 22 41.45 3.26 -46.93
C MET A 22 42.00 2.64 -45.64
N LEU A 23 41.64 3.22 -44.49
CA LEU A 23 41.74 2.58 -43.18
C LEU A 23 40.31 2.45 -42.64
N VAL A 24 39.81 1.22 -42.60
CA VAL A 24 38.57 0.88 -41.90
C VAL A 24 38.89 0.90 -40.40
N GLY A 25 38.48 1.98 -39.73
CA GLY A 25 38.52 2.05 -38.27
C GLY A 25 37.32 1.31 -37.70
N VAL A 26 37.57 0.16 -37.06
CA VAL A 26 36.61 -0.48 -36.17
C VAL A 26 36.48 0.41 -34.94
N ALA A 27 35.37 1.14 -34.83
CA ALA A 27 35.00 1.82 -33.61
C ALA A 27 34.57 0.74 -32.60
N ILE A 28 35.49 0.36 -31.71
CA ILE A 28 35.14 -0.37 -30.50
C ILE A 28 34.44 0.64 -29.61
N THR A 29 33.11 0.58 -29.59
CA THR A 29 32.28 1.18 -28.54
C THR A 29 32.69 0.51 -27.23
N VAL A 30 33.50 1.20 -26.44
CA VAL A 30 33.68 0.90 -25.02
C VAL A 30 32.33 1.19 -24.38
N LEU A 31 31.51 0.16 -24.21
CA LEU A 31 30.42 0.21 -23.24
C LEU A 31 31.05 0.58 -21.90
N GLY A 32 30.72 1.77 -21.40
CA GLY A 32 31.02 2.13 -20.03
C GLY A 32 30.34 1.12 -19.12
N TRP A 33 31.13 0.20 -18.58
CA TRP A 33 30.72 -0.59 -17.44
C TRP A 33 30.44 0.41 -16.31
N ALA A 34 29.18 0.49 -15.88
CA ALA A 34 28.86 1.03 -14.58
C ALA A 34 29.75 0.28 -13.59
N GLY A 35 30.68 1.00 -12.96
CA GLY A 35 31.66 0.40 -12.08
C GLY A 35 30.94 -0.35 -10.97
N CYS A 36 31.14 -1.66 -10.90
CA CYS A 36 30.94 -2.38 -9.65
C CYS A 36 31.71 -1.60 -8.58
N GLN A 37 31.01 -1.10 -7.56
CA GLN A 37 31.67 -0.60 -6.36
C GLN A 37 32.69 -1.67 -5.94
N SER A 38 33.98 -1.32 -5.94
CA SER A 38 35.08 -2.25 -5.73
C SER A 38 35.18 -2.77 -4.28
N GLY A 39 34.11 -2.63 -3.50
CA GLY A 39 33.98 -3.09 -2.13
C GLY A 39 33.08 -4.32 -2.04
N HIS A 40 33.46 -5.25 -1.16
CA HIS A 40 32.55 -6.31 -0.73
C HIS A 40 31.65 -5.73 0.36
N ALA A 41 30.34 -5.73 0.14
CA ALA A 41 29.38 -5.40 1.18
C ALA A 41 29.50 -6.44 2.33
N PRO A 42 29.71 -6.00 3.58
CA PRO A 42 29.74 -6.90 4.73
C PRO A 42 28.42 -7.66 4.84
N SER A 43 28.48 -8.89 5.35
CA SER A 43 27.29 -9.71 5.61
C SER A 43 27.01 -9.76 7.11
N VAL A 44 25.75 -9.61 7.48
CA VAL A 44 25.26 -9.75 8.87
C VAL A 44 24.34 -10.96 9.07
N GLY A 45 24.04 -11.69 7.99
CA GLY A 45 23.17 -12.85 7.97
C GLY A 45 21.70 -12.48 7.88
N SER A 46 20.86 -13.42 7.42
CA SER A 46 19.41 -13.21 7.37
C SER A 46 18.82 -13.02 8.78
N HIS A 47 17.86 -12.11 8.88
CA HIS A 47 17.17 -11.78 10.13
C HIS A 47 15.67 -12.06 10.02
N HIS A 48 15.03 -12.37 11.14
CA HIS A 48 13.58 -12.37 11.22
C HIS A 48 13.11 -11.80 12.55
N THR A 49 11.97 -11.13 12.52
CA THR A 49 11.32 -10.56 13.69
C THR A 49 9.89 -11.10 13.76
N ASP A 50 9.61 -11.92 14.77
CA ASP A 50 8.24 -12.31 15.12
C ASP A 50 7.60 -11.13 15.87
N ILE A 51 6.76 -10.36 15.16
CA ILE A 51 6.15 -9.14 15.71
C ILE A 51 5.02 -9.54 16.66
N TRP A 52 4.08 -10.34 16.16
CA TRP A 52 2.96 -10.89 16.93
C TRP A 52 2.66 -12.33 16.53
N HIS A 53 2.23 -13.12 17.51
CA HIS A 53 1.73 -14.48 17.29
C HIS A 53 0.33 -14.61 17.91
N LYS A 54 -0.69 -14.69 17.05
CA LYS A 54 -2.12 -14.74 17.41
C LYS A 54 -2.52 -13.68 18.45
N ALA A 55 -1.97 -12.47 18.32
CA ALA A 55 -2.31 -11.35 19.19
C ALA A 55 -3.77 -10.92 18.97
N ALA A 56 -4.48 -10.66 20.05
CA ALA A 56 -5.87 -10.22 19.98
C ALA A 56 -5.96 -8.74 19.56
N VAL A 57 -6.71 -8.46 18.50
CA VAL A 57 -7.12 -7.12 18.06
C VAL A 57 -8.63 -7.05 18.21
N LYS A 58 -9.13 -6.26 19.16
CA LYS A 58 -10.53 -6.28 19.58
C LYS A 58 -10.92 -4.94 20.20
N PHE A 59 -12.20 -4.69 20.38
CA PHE A 59 -12.70 -3.50 21.07
C PHE A 59 -13.25 -3.87 22.44
N THR A 60 -12.56 -3.47 23.50
CA THR A 60 -13.04 -3.66 24.87
C THR A 60 -12.96 -2.34 25.64
N PRO A 61 -13.99 -1.47 25.50
CA PRO A 61 -14.00 -0.18 26.17
C PRO A 61 -13.98 -0.38 27.69
N GLY A 62 -13.14 0.40 28.38
CA GLY A 62 -13.03 0.33 29.84
C GLY A 62 -12.19 -0.83 30.37
N ILE A 63 -11.43 -1.55 29.53
CA ILE A 63 -10.31 -2.35 30.05
C ILE A 63 -9.38 -1.41 30.81
N HIS A 64 -9.15 -1.70 32.08
CA HIS A 64 -8.02 -1.13 32.80
C HIS A 64 -6.91 -2.18 32.80
N PRO A 65 -5.72 -1.90 32.24
CA PRO A 65 -5.24 -0.65 31.68
C PRO A 65 -5.24 -0.73 30.14
N ASP A 66 -6.24 -0.14 29.50
CA ASP A 66 -6.28 0.10 28.05
C ASP A 66 -5.26 1.20 27.73
N SER A 67 -3.97 0.83 27.77
CA SER A 67 -2.75 1.62 27.56
C SER A 67 -1.49 0.93 28.10
N VAL A 68 -1.58 -0.25 28.73
CA VAL A 68 -0.40 -0.92 29.30
C VAL A 68 0.36 -1.72 28.26
N GLN A 69 1.68 -1.54 28.30
CA GLN A 69 2.63 -2.40 27.62
C GLN A 69 2.54 -3.82 28.18
N LEU A 70 2.24 -4.77 27.32
CA LEU A 70 2.25 -6.20 27.62
C LEU A 70 3.69 -6.68 27.85
N GLU A 71 3.83 -7.86 28.45
CA GLU A 71 5.14 -8.48 28.74
C GLU A 71 6.01 -8.66 27.49
N ASP A 72 5.40 -8.83 26.31
CA ASP A 72 6.09 -8.98 25.03
C ASP A 72 6.49 -7.64 24.39
N GLY A 73 6.29 -6.52 25.10
CA GLY A 73 6.59 -5.17 24.64
C GLY A 73 5.49 -4.49 23.82
N THR A 74 4.38 -5.18 23.53
CA THR A 74 3.25 -4.63 22.76
C THR A 74 2.41 -3.67 23.60
N TYR A 75 2.12 -2.49 23.09
CA TYR A 75 1.09 -1.59 23.61
C TYR A 75 -0.25 -1.92 22.98
N ARG A 76 -1.30 -1.95 23.80
CA ARG A 76 -2.70 -1.95 23.34
C ARG A 76 -3.25 -0.53 23.46
N LEU A 77 -3.78 -0.02 22.36
CA LEU A 77 -4.26 1.33 22.20
C LEU A 77 -5.67 1.30 21.57
N ASP A 78 -6.43 2.38 21.71
CA ASP A 78 -7.80 2.52 21.18
C ASP A 78 -8.71 1.34 21.58
N ALA A 79 -8.85 1.07 22.88
CA ALA A 79 -9.64 -0.05 23.39
C ALA A 79 -9.22 -1.44 22.87
N GLY A 80 -7.98 -1.58 22.41
CA GLY A 80 -7.39 -2.80 21.85
C GLY A 80 -7.53 -2.95 20.33
N ARG A 81 -8.07 -1.94 19.63
CA ARG A 81 -8.18 -1.92 18.16
C ARG A 81 -6.84 -1.69 17.48
N ILE A 82 -5.90 -1.08 18.22
CA ILE A 82 -4.55 -0.82 17.76
C ILE A 82 -3.55 -1.55 18.65
N LEU A 83 -2.66 -2.30 18.01
CA LEU A 83 -1.43 -2.81 18.64
C LEU A 83 -0.27 -1.94 18.17
N LEU A 84 0.70 -1.68 19.04
CA LEU A 84 1.95 -1.00 18.69
C LEU A 84 3.13 -1.70 19.37
N LYS A 85 4.20 -1.98 18.64
CA LYS A 85 5.38 -2.65 19.18
C LYS A 85 6.66 -2.02 18.60
N PRO A 86 7.59 -1.55 19.44
CA PRO A 86 8.91 -1.14 18.98
C PRO A 86 9.72 -2.38 18.59
N ILE A 87 10.32 -2.37 17.40
CA ILE A 87 11.26 -3.38 16.94
C ILE A 87 12.54 -2.71 16.44
N VAL A 88 13.63 -3.48 16.45
CA VAL A 88 14.91 -3.09 15.87
C VAL A 88 15.24 -4.12 14.81
N VAL A 89 15.60 -3.65 13.62
CA VAL A 89 16.06 -4.50 12.52
C VAL A 89 17.55 -4.21 12.27
N PRO A 90 18.38 -5.21 11.97
CA PRO A 90 19.79 -4.97 11.73
C PRO A 90 20.00 -4.23 10.40
N ASP A 91 20.92 -3.28 10.39
CA ASP A 91 21.41 -2.66 9.16
C ASP A 91 22.14 -3.70 8.30
N HIS A 92 21.65 -3.88 7.08
CA HIS A 92 22.23 -4.76 6.08
C HIS A 92 22.80 -3.93 4.94
N ALA A 93 24.13 -3.94 4.82
CA ALA A 93 24.81 -3.31 3.68
C ALA A 93 24.49 -4.01 2.34
N ARG A 94 24.08 -5.28 2.40
CA ARG A 94 23.63 -6.07 1.23
C ARG A 94 22.14 -5.96 1.03
N ARG A 95 21.69 -6.12 -0.20
CA ARG A 95 20.26 -6.25 -0.53
C ARG A 95 19.63 -7.39 0.26
N CYS A 96 18.44 -7.12 0.79
CA CYS A 96 17.57 -8.09 1.41
C CYS A 96 16.30 -8.29 0.57
N ASP A 97 15.87 -9.55 0.47
CA ASP A 97 14.47 -9.86 0.21
C ASP A 97 13.69 -9.68 1.52
N VAL A 98 12.90 -8.60 1.61
CA VAL A 98 12.17 -8.21 2.82
C VAL A 98 10.71 -8.58 2.65
N ARG A 99 10.23 -9.52 3.47
CA ARG A 99 8.86 -10.06 3.38
C ARG A 99 8.12 -9.85 4.69
N LEU A 100 6.95 -9.22 4.60
CA LEU A 100 6.01 -9.16 5.72
C LEU A 100 4.95 -10.24 5.53
N ASN A 101 4.89 -11.19 6.46
CA ASN A 101 3.89 -12.25 6.49
C ASN A 101 2.83 -11.92 7.53
N VAL A 102 1.56 -11.86 7.12
CA VAL A 102 0.43 -11.55 8.02
C VAL A 102 -0.61 -12.65 7.94
N THR A 103 -1.16 -13.06 9.07
CA THR A 103 -2.29 -13.99 9.15
C THR A 103 -3.35 -13.44 10.09
N VAL A 104 -4.60 -13.45 9.63
CA VAL A 104 -5.76 -13.00 10.39
C VAL A 104 -6.77 -14.14 10.51
N THR A 105 -7.39 -14.24 11.68
CA THR A 105 -8.49 -15.15 11.96
C THR A 105 -9.53 -14.41 12.78
N SER A 106 -10.82 -14.52 12.43
CA SER A 106 -11.87 -14.01 13.30
C SER A 106 -11.81 -14.75 14.63
N ALA A 107 -11.96 -14.02 15.74
CA ALA A 107 -12.15 -14.59 17.06
C ALA A 107 -13.64 -14.54 17.50
N GLY A 108 -14.52 -14.04 16.62
CA GLY A 108 -15.95 -13.88 16.85
C GLY A 108 -16.55 -12.68 16.09
N ASP A 109 -15.73 -11.76 15.59
CA ASP A 109 -16.18 -10.67 14.71
C ASP A 109 -16.60 -11.23 13.33
N PRO A 110 -17.86 -11.07 12.90
CA PRO A 110 -18.36 -11.69 11.67
C PRO A 110 -18.20 -10.81 10.43
N TRP A 111 -17.65 -9.60 10.55
CA TRP A 111 -17.68 -8.56 9.52
C TRP A 111 -16.39 -8.49 8.70
N ASP A 112 -16.45 -7.77 7.59
CA ASP A 112 -15.33 -7.37 6.76
C ASP A 112 -14.82 -5.98 7.18
N LYS A 113 -13.77 -5.96 7.99
CA LYS A 113 -13.21 -4.75 8.59
C LYS A 113 -11.97 -4.29 7.85
N SER A 114 -11.84 -2.97 7.70
CA SER A 114 -10.59 -2.35 7.29
C SER A 114 -9.48 -2.68 8.28
N GLY A 115 -8.31 -3.05 7.77
CA GLY A 115 -7.13 -3.28 8.58
C GLY A 115 -5.85 -2.85 7.88
N THR A 116 -4.83 -2.54 8.69
CA THR A 116 -3.50 -2.20 8.17
C THR A 116 -2.41 -2.55 9.16
N LEU A 117 -1.26 -2.96 8.64
CA LEU A 117 0.02 -2.89 9.34
C LEU A 117 0.76 -1.66 8.85
N PHE A 118 1.22 -0.85 9.80
CA PHE A 118 1.92 0.41 9.54
C PHE A 118 3.18 0.51 10.39
N ALA A 119 4.08 1.42 10.02
CA ALA A 119 5.26 1.71 10.80
C ALA A 119 5.60 3.20 10.79
N MET A 120 6.26 3.61 11.88
CA MET A 120 6.87 4.94 12.02
C MET A 120 8.29 4.79 12.54
N ALA A 121 9.21 5.60 12.02
CA ALA A 121 10.59 5.62 12.48
C ALA A 121 10.76 6.54 13.69
N ASP A 122 11.52 6.07 14.68
CA ASP A 122 12.13 6.87 15.74
C ASP A 122 11.19 7.83 16.46
N LYS A 123 11.41 9.14 16.26
CA LYS A 123 10.69 10.22 16.93
C LYS A 123 9.21 10.20 16.57
N ALA A 124 8.87 9.89 15.32
CA ALA A 124 7.48 9.88 14.87
C ALA A 124 6.66 8.81 15.61
N GLY A 125 7.24 7.62 15.82
CA GLY A 125 6.56 6.56 16.57
C GLY A 125 6.47 6.83 18.08
N ARG A 126 7.50 7.46 18.67
CA ARG A 126 7.46 7.90 20.08
C ARG A 126 6.38 8.97 20.32
N GLU A 127 6.30 9.96 19.44
CA GLU A 127 5.28 11.01 19.51
C GLU A 127 3.88 10.46 19.30
N TYR A 128 3.71 9.52 18.36
CA TYR A 128 2.44 8.82 18.17
C TYR A 128 2.01 8.05 19.44
N LEU A 129 2.92 7.29 20.06
CA LEU A 129 2.60 6.62 21.33
C LEU A 129 2.23 7.63 22.42
N GLY A 130 2.98 8.72 22.55
CA GLY A 130 2.67 9.81 23.49
C GLY A 130 1.25 10.34 23.30
N ARG A 131 0.88 10.71 22.06
CA ARG A 131 -0.47 11.16 21.70
C ARG A 131 -1.54 10.12 22.07
N MET A 132 -1.30 8.85 21.77
CA MET A 132 -2.27 7.80 22.06
C MET A 132 -2.50 7.58 23.57
N LEU A 133 -1.47 7.81 24.40
CA LEU A 133 -1.54 7.67 25.86
C LEU A 133 -2.11 8.91 26.56
N GLU A 134 -1.79 10.10 26.07
CA GLU A 134 -2.27 11.38 26.64
C GLU A 134 -3.71 11.67 26.22
N GLY A 135 -4.05 11.33 24.98
CA GLY A 135 -5.29 11.70 24.31
C GLY A 135 -5.32 13.18 23.91
N ASP A 136 -6.13 13.49 22.88
CA ASP A 136 -6.41 14.86 22.43
C ASP A 136 -7.93 15.05 22.25
N ASP A 137 -8.35 16.26 21.90
CA ASP A 137 -9.74 16.61 21.60
C ASP A 137 -10.22 15.93 20.32
N ALA A 138 -11.00 14.85 20.49
CA ALA A 138 -11.63 14.10 19.41
C ALA A 138 -12.62 14.95 18.57
N ASP A 139 -13.09 16.09 19.09
CA ASP A 139 -14.01 17.00 18.38
C ASP A 139 -13.28 18.07 17.54
N SER A 140 -11.95 18.00 17.47
CA SER A 140 -11.14 18.90 16.65
C SER A 140 -11.56 18.86 15.17
N PRO A 141 -11.77 20.02 14.51
CA PRO A 141 -12.11 20.05 13.10
C PRO A 141 -10.93 19.63 12.20
N ARG A 142 -9.72 19.47 12.74
CA ARG A 142 -8.50 19.12 11.99
C ARG A 142 -8.42 17.62 11.73
N PHE A 143 -7.82 17.24 10.61
CA PHE A 143 -7.48 15.85 10.32
C PHE A 143 -6.05 15.53 10.79
N ALA A 144 -5.87 15.38 12.10
CA ALA A 144 -4.55 15.22 12.70
C ALA A 144 -3.84 13.92 12.29
N GLY A 145 -2.57 14.03 11.90
CA GLY A 145 -1.70 12.90 11.53
C GLY A 145 -1.84 12.40 10.10
N ILE A 146 -2.63 13.07 9.25
CA ILE A 146 -2.76 12.68 7.83
C ILE A 146 -1.52 13.05 7.02
N VAL A 147 -0.97 14.25 7.23
CA VAL A 147 0.23 14.74 6.54
C VAL A 147 1.31 15.02 7.57
N ARG A 148 2.51 15.42 7.11
CA ARG A 148 3.59 15.86 7.99
C ARG A 148 3.11 17.00 8.92
N GLU A 149 3.39 16.86 10.22
CA GLU A 149 3.13 17.88 11.23
C GLU A 149 4.44 18.26 11.94
N GLY A 150 4.98 19.44 11.63
CA GLY A 150 6.35 19.77 12.03
C GLY A 150 7.34 18.78 11.41
N ASP A 151 8.13 18.10 12.25
CA ASP A 151 9.06 17.05 11.80
C ASP A 151 8.42 15.65 11.77
N ARG A 152 7.19 15.50 12.28
CA ARG A 152 6.54 14.21 12.42
C ARG A 152 5.94 13.77 11.08
N LEU A 153 6.54 12.73 10.50
CA LEU A 153 6.01 12.08 9.29
C LEU A 153 4.76 11.24 9.60
N PRO A 154 3.82 11.10 8.64
CA PRO A 154 2.68 10.22 8.80
C PRO A 154 3.11 8.75 8.82
N ALA A 155 2.23 7.88 9.30
CA ALA A 155 2.47 6.44 9.34
C ALA A 155 2.57 5.85 7.93
N LEU A 156 3.63 5.09 7.65
CA LEU A 156 3.82 4.36 6.39
C LEU A 156 3.11 3.01 6.50
N GLU A 157 2.17 2.72 5.60
CA GLU A 157 1.49 1.41 5.58
C GLU A 157 2.35 0.35 4.89
N TRP A 158 2.70 -0.70 5.62
CA TRP A 158 3.38 -1.87 5.07
C TRP A 158 2.41 -2.80 4.35
N MET A 159 1.19 -2.94 4.87
CA MET A 159 0.16 -3.79 4.26
C MET A 159 -1.22 -3.33 4.69
N ARG A 160 -2.01 -2.88 3.71
CA ARG A 160 -3.46 -2.70 3.89
C ARG A 160 -4.18 -3.99 3.52
N PHE A 161 -5.21 -4.35 4.28
CA PHE A 161 -6.04 -5.52 4.02
C PHE A 161 -7.47 -5.28 4.47
N ILE A 162 -8.38 -6.13 3.99
CA ILE A 162 -9.76 -6.20 4.49
C ILE A 162 -9.97 -7.59 5.07
N THR A 163 -10.40 -7.66 6.33
CA THR A 163 -10.73 -8.95 6.93
C THR A 163 -11.84 -9.61 6.13
N PRO A 164 -11.82 -10.94 5.96
CA PRO A 164 -12.97 -11.63 5.42
C PRO A 164 -14.06 -11.74 6.48
N PHE A 165 -15.28 -12.02 6.04
CA PHE A 165 -16.43 -12.29 6.90
C PHE A 165 -16.24 -13.57 7.73
N GLY A 166 -15.74 -13.46 8.96
CA GLY A 166 -15.83 -14.52 9.98
C GLY A 166 -14.92 -15.74 9.79
N VAL A 167 -13.85 -15.65 8.98
CA VAL A 167 -12.91 -16.76 8.72
C VAL A 167 -12.37 -17.38 10.01
N GLY A 168 -12.19 -18.70 10.05
CA GLY A 168 -11.82 -19.44 11.25
C GLY A 168 -13.00 -19.66 12.19
N HIS A 169 -13.33 -18.69 13.06
CA HIS A 169 -14.34 -18.86 14.12
C HIS A 169 -15.65 -19.46 13.61
N PHE A 170 -16.12 -19.04 12.44
CA PHE A 170 -17.39 -19.50 11.86
C PHE A 170 -17.26 -20.60 10.80
N SER A 171 -16.02 -21.00 10.44
CA SER A 171 -15.72 -21.83 9.26
C SER A 171 -16.16 -23.29 9.37
N HIS A 172 -16.47 -23.75 10.59
CA HIS A 172 -16.95 -25.11 10.85
C HIS A 172 -18.35 -25.14 11.44
N THR A 173 -19.10 -24.04 11.31
CA THR A 173 -20.49 -24.00 11.79
C THR A 173 -21.43 -24.64 10.78
N GLU A 174 -22.45 -25.36 11.27
CA GLU A 174 -23.50 -25.93 10.40
C GLU A 174 -24.14 -24.87 9.51
N ARG A 175 -24.32 -23.65 10.04
CA ARG A 175 -24.83 -22.51 9.29
C ARG A 175 -23.91 -22.16 8.12
N ALA A 176 -22.61 -21.94 8.35
CA ALA A 176 -21.69 -21.60 7.27
C ALA A 176 -21.68 -22.69 6.19
N ASP A 177 -21.68 -23.96 6.59
CA ASP A 177 -21.69 -25.09 5.65
C ASP A 177 -22.99 -25.18 4.84
N ALA A 178 -24.15 -24.89 5.45
CA ALA A 178 -25.43 -24.86 4.75
C ALA A 178 -25.52 -23.79 3.65
N TYR A 179 -24.70 -22.73 3.74
CA TYR A 179 -24.63 -21.64 2.77
C TYR A 179 -23.36 -21.64 1.91
N ARG A 180 -22.55 -22.72 1.99
CA ARG A 180 -21.35 -22.87 1.17
C ARG A 180 -21.71 -23.18 -0.27
N PRO A 181 -21.29 -22.37 -1.26
CA PRO A 181 -21.51 -22.70 -2.66
C PRO A 181 -20.82 -24.01 -3.04
N ALA A 182 -21.40 -24.76 -3.98
CA ALA A 182 -20.82 -26.03 -4.42
C ALA A 182 -19.39 -25.89 -5.00
N ALA A 183 -19.06 -24.72 -5.55
CA ALA A 183 -17.71 -24.39 -6.04
C ALA A 183 -16.66 -24.23 -4.91
N VAL A 184 -17.09 -24.07 -3.66
CA VAL A 184 -16.21 -23.95 -2.49
C VAL A 184 -16.15 -25.29 -1.77
N ALA A 185 -15.01 -25.98 -1.88
CA ALA A 185 -14.82 -27.28 -1.27
C ALA A 185 -14.92 -27.26 0.27
N ALA A 186 -14.30 -26.25 0.90
CA ALA A 186 -14.33 -26.01 2.34
C ALA A 186 -14.08 -24.53 2.64
N TRP A 187 -14.58 -24.06 3.78
CA TRP A 187 -14.17 -22.76 4.33
C TRP A 187 -12.74 -22.84 4.86
N ALA A 188 -11.98 -21.75 4.72
CA ALA A 188 -10.63 -21.66 5.24
C ALA A 188 -10.63 -21.32 6.73
N ASP A 189 -9.63 -21.80 7.47
CA ASP A 189 -9.51 -21.56 8.93
C ASP A 189 -8.89 -20.19 9.26
N SER A 190 -8.24 -19.57 8.28
CA SER A 190 -7.63 -18.26 8.38
C SER A 190 -7.43 -17.66 6.99
N VAL A 191 -7.00 -16.41 6.95
CA VAL A 191 -6.46 -15.77 5.74
C VAL A 191 -5.03 -15.32 6.00
N SER A 192 -4.16 -15.48 5.01
CA SER A 192 -2.75 -15.12 5.10
C SER A 192 -2.30 -14.39 3.84
N TRP A 193 -1.47 -13.37 4.04
CA TRP A 193 -0.90 -12.56 2.97
C TRP A 193 0.60 -12.38 3.17
N GLN A 194 1.30 -12.11 2.07
CA GLN A 194 2.70 -11.71 2.07
C GLN A 194 2.85 -10.43 1.25
N ALA A 195 3.51 -9.43 1.83
CA ALA A 195 3.91 -8.20 1.16
C ALA A 195 5.42 -8.19 0.93
N ASP A 196 5.82 -7.66 -0.23
CA ASP A 196 7.20 -7.33 -0.56
C ASP A 196 7.51 -5.93 -0.04
N LEU A 197 8.45 -5.82 0.89
CA LEU A 197 8.90 -4.56 1.46
C LEU A 197 10.37 -4.27 1.12
N SER A 198 10.96 -4.96 0.12
CA SER A 198 12.39 -4.80 -0.19
C SER A 198 12.78 -3.38 -0.55
N SER A 199 11.88 -2.60 -1.17
CA SER A 199 12.16 -1.18 -1.44
C SER A 199 12.21 -0.32 -0.17
N LEU A 200 11.68 -0.79 0.96
CA LEU A 200 11.74 -0.06 2.23
C LEU A 200 13.03 -0.34 3.02
N GLN A 201 13.93 -1.19 2.52
CA GLN A 201 15.17 -1.54 3.22
C GLN A 201 15.99 -0.31 3.67
N PRO A 202 16.22 0.73 2.84
CA PRO A 202 17.00 1.90 3.27
C PRO A 202 16.32 2.64 4.44
N TRP A 203 15.01 2.82 4.36
CA TRP A 203 14.20 3.43 5.42
C TRP A 203 14.24 2.67 6.73
N MET A 204 14.25 1.34 6.66
CA MET A 204 14.38 0.47 7.81
C MET A 204 15.79 0.51 8.42
N ALA A 205 16.83 0.65 7.60
CA ALA A 205 18.22 0.73 8.03
C ALA A 205 18.56 2.09 8.69
N ASP A 206 17.93 3.17 8.22
CA ASP A 206 18.11 4.52 8.78
C ASP A 206 17.43 4.71 10.14
N ALA A 207 16.51 3.83 10.53
CA ALA A 207 15.75 3.92 11.76
C ALA A 207 16.45 3.19 12.93
N ASP A 208 16.68 3.90 14.04
CA ASP A 208 17.14 3.28 15.29
C ASP A 208 16.05 2.36 15.89
N THR A 209 14.79 2.74 15.70
CA THR A 209 13.62 1.97 16.16
C THR A 209 12.45 2.14 15.21
N LEU A 210 11.92 1.01 14.75
CA LEU A 210 10.67 0.94 14.01
C LEU A 210 9.51 0.69 14.97
N TRP A 211 8.56 1.61 15.04
CA TRP A 211 7.33 1.46 15.79
C TRP A 211 6.28 0.85 14.87
N VAL A 212 6.13 -0.47 14.94
CA VAL A 212 5.20 -1.21 14.08
C VAL A 212 3.84 -1.28 14.75
N GLY A 213 2.82 -0.85 14.02
CA GLY A 213 1.43 -0.90 14.45
C GLY A 213 0.59 -1.87 13.62
N ALA A 214 -0.44 -2.41 14.25
CA ALA A 214 -1.53 -3.12 13.57
C ALA A 214 -2.85 -2.50 14.00
N TYR A 215 -3.72 -2.22 13.03
CA TYR A 215 -5.06 -1.68 13.23
C TYR A 215 -6.08 -2.57 12.53
N ILE A 216 -7.20 -2.85 13.20
CA ILE A 216 -8.42 -3.38 12.59
C ILE A 216 -9.60 -2.58 13.12
N ASP A 217 -10.49 -2.13 12.24
CA ASP A 217 -11.71 -1.38 12.59
C ASP A 217 -12.81 -2.26 13.22
N THR A 218 -12.44 -3.03 14.24
CA THR A 218 -13.34 -3.91 14.98
C THR A 218 -14.02 -3.16 16.12
N TRP A 219 -15.30 -3.44 16.33
CA TRP A 219 -16.10 -2.88 17.42
C TRP A 219 -16.67 -3.98 18.33
N THR A 220 -16.14 -5.20 18.21
CA THR A 220 -16.58 -6.37 18.98
C THR A 220 -15.58 -6.71 20.08
N ALA A 221 -16.06 -7.29 21.18
CA ALA A 221 -15.22 -7.71 22.29
C ALA A 221 -14.40 -8.97 21.95
N GLU A 222 -14.85 -9.73 20.96
CA GLU A 222 -14.20 -10.91 20.42
C GLU A 222 -13.07 -10.53 19.46
N GLY A 223 -13.37 -9.69 18.46
CA GLY A 223 -12.40 -9.19 17.49
C GLY A 223 -11.74 -10.29 16.65
N TYR A 224 -10.42 -10.19 16.51
CA TYR A 224 -9.58 -10.99 15.64
C TYR A 224 -8.31 -11.46 16.36
N ALA A 225 -7.74 -12.57 15.88
CA ALA A 225 -6.37 -12.97 16.17
C ALA A 225 -5.48 -12.63 14.97
N LEU A 226 -4.39 -11.88 15.21
CA LEU A 226 -3.44 -11.42 14.20
C LEU A 226 -2.03 -11.96 14.51
N SER A 227 -1.39 -12.54 13.49
CA SER A 227 0.03 -12.90 13.53
C SER A 227 0.77 -12.12 12.46
N ALA A 228 1.96 -11.61 12.78
CA ALA A 228 2.80 -10.87 11.86
C ALA A 228 4.27 -11.17 12.09
N ARG A 229 5.00 -11.38 10.99
CA ARG A 229 6.44 -11.67 10.99
C ARG A 229 7.11 -10.92 9.84
N LEU A 230 8.23 -10.28 10.14
CA LEU A 230 9.10 -9.66 9.14
C LEU A 230 10.31 -10.57 8.91
N ASP A 231 10.54 -10.96 7.67
CA ASP A 231 11.71 -11.75 7.26
C ASP A 231 12.60 -10.89 6.36
N MET A 232 13.89 -10.79 6.69
CA MET A 232 14.92 -10.12 5.89
C MET A 232 15.95 -11.16 5.45
N ARG A 233 15.82 -11.63 4.21
CA ARG A 233 16.76 -12.59 3.64
C ARG A 233 17.87 -11.87 2.90
N GLU A 234 19.03 -11.80 3.53
CA GLU A 234 20.25 -11.17 2.99
C GLU A 234 20.77 -11.91 1.73
N SER A 235 21.25 -11.15 0.75
CA SER A 235 21.93 -11.68 -0.43
C SER A 235 23.26 -12.36 -0.08
N GLU A 236 23.50 -13.53 -0.67
CA GLU A 236 24.78 -14.24 -0.53
C GLU A 236 25.91 -13.56 -1.34
N LEU A 237 25.55 -12.69 -2.30
CA LEU A 237 26.48 -12.05 -3.21
C LEU A 237 27.17 -10.83 -2.55
N PRO A 238 28.50 -10.80 -2.43
CA PRO A 238 29.20 -9.66 -1.82
C PRO A 238 29.10 -8.34 -2.60
N CYS A 239 28.68 -8.37 -3.87
CA CYS A 239 28.51 -7.20 -4.72
C CYS A 239 27.05 -6.71 -4.82
N ASP A 240 26.10 -7.38 -4.16
CA ASP A 240 24.69 -7.03 -4.19
C ASP A 240 24.35 -6.08 -3.04
N TRP A 241 24.70 -4.81 -3.24
CA TRP A 241 24.46 -3.73 -2.29
C TRP A 241 22.98 -3.44 -2.09
N ALA A 242 22.64 -2.98 -0.89
CA ALA A 242 21.31 -2.48 -0.58
C ALA A 242 20.88 -1.38 -1.59
N PRO A 243 19.57 -1.25 -1.87
CA PRO A 243 19.06 -0.13 -2.66
C PRO A 243 19.53 1.21 -2.07
N SER A 244 19.79 2.21 -2.92
CA SER A 244 20.31 3.51 -2.48
C SER A 244 19.27 4.63 -2.45
N HIS A 245 18.04 4.38 -2.87
CA HIS A 245 16.98 5.39 -2.88
C HIS A 245 16.50 5.75 -1.47
N ALA A 246 15.90 6.93 -1.33
CA ALA A 246 15.28 7.38 -0.09
C ALA A 246 13.77 7.10 -0.10
N ILE A 247 13.19 6.90 1.09
CA ILE A 247 11.75 6.75 1.28
C ILE A 247 11.23 7.89 2.15
N SER A 248 10.15 8.53 1.72
CA SER A 248 9.48 9.58 2.48
C SER A 248 7.99 9.32 2.61
N PRO A 249 7.48 8.92 3.80
CA PRO A 249 6.04 8.87 4.07
C PRO A 249 5.41 10.25 3.82
N LEU A 250 4.36 10.32 3.00
CA LEU A 250 3.82 11.58 2.52
C LEU A 250 2.43 11.89 3.09
N PHE A 251 1.50 10.93 3.02
CA PHE A 251 0.18 11.06 3.62
C PHE A 251 -0.42 9.71 4.02
N ASN A 252 -1.33 9.73 5.00
CA ASN A 252 -2.14 8.58 5.40
C ASN A 252 -3.47 9.03 6.03
N THR A 253 -4.58 8.83 5.33
CA THR A 253 -5.92 9.22 5.79
C THR A 253 -6.61 8.15 6.63
N THR A 254 -6.02 6.95 6.77
CA THR A 254 -6.54 5.89 7.63
C THR A 254 -6.63 6.42 9.06
N LYS A 255 -7.76 6.16 9.73
CA LYS A 255 -7.96 6.53 11.13
C LYS A 255 -7.10 5.63 12.03
N LEU A 256 -5.90 6.10 12.36
CA LEU A 256 -4.94 5.38 13.19
C LEU A 256 -4.82 5.97 14.60
N ALA A 257 -5.74 6.82 15.03
CA ALA A 257 -5.78 7.30 16.41
C ALA A 257 -7.22 7.41 16.92
N HIS A 258 -7.41 7.26 18.23
CA HIS A 258 -8.74 7.28 18.85
C HIS A 258 -9.41 8.65 18.70
N ASP A 259 -8.61 9.71 18.78
CA ASP A 259 -8.93 11.13 18.67
C ASP A 259 -8.93 11.66 17.21
N GLN A 260 -8.71 10.79 16.21
CA GLN A 260 -8.72 11.19 14.80
C GLN A 260 -10.13 11.08 14.21
N ARG A 261 -10.65 12.16 13.63
CA ARG A 261 -11.86 12.10 12.81
C ARG A 261 -11.60 11.43 11.45
N PRO A 262 -12.58 10.69 10.88
CA PRO A 262 -12.47 10.13 9.53
C PRO A 262 -12.20 11.23 8.49
N PHE A 263 -11.29 10.96 7.56
CA PHE A 263 -10.99 11.89 6.47
C PHE A 263 -12.14 11.97 5.47
N THR A 264 -12.83 13.10 5.47
CA THR A 264 -14.13 13.29 4.81
C THR A 264 -14.13 14.51 3.88
N GLN A 265 -12.94 15.01 3.53
CA GLN A 265 -12.77 16.26 2.80
C GLN A 265 -12.84 16.11 1.27
N LEU A 266 -12.62 14.91 0.72
CA LEU A 266 -12.56 14.69 -0.73
C LEU A 266 -13.76 15.18 -1.54
N PRO A 267 -15.02 15.09 -1.04
CA PRO A 267 -16.18 15.65 -1.75
C PRO A 267 -16.17 17.18 -1.85
N ASP A 268 -15.40 17.86 -1.00
CA ASP A 268 -15.31 19.32 -0.95
C ASP A 268 -14.03 19.85 -1.62
N SER A 269 -12.91 19.13 -1.50
CA SER A 269 -11.63 19.52 -2.06
C SER A 269 -10.64 18.36 -2.13
N ALA A 270 -9.71 18.45 -3.08
CA ALA A 270 -8.61 17.49 -3.22
C ALA A 270 -7.67 17.50 -2.00
N LEU A 271 -7.07 16.35 -1.70
CA LEU A 271 -5.98 16.26 -0.73
C LEU A 271 -4.73 16.91 -1.35
N GLN A 272 -4.20 17.94 -0.72
CA GLN A 272 -2.96 18.61 -1.11
C GLN A 272 -1.87 18.32 -0.09
N VAL A 273 -0.69 17.90 -0.56
CA VAL A 273 0.45 17.58 0.30
C VAL A 273 1.70 18.18 -0.30
N SER A 274 2.40 18.96 0.49
CA SER A 274 3.66 19.57 0.07
C SER A 274 4.86 18.82 0.62
N PHE A 275 5.94 18.78 -0.15
CA PHE A 275 7.23 18.22 0.24
C PHE A 275 8.35 18.99 -0.44
N ASP A 276 9.57 18.85 0.09
CA ASP A 276 10.76 19.49 -0.46
C ASP A 276 11.78 18.43 -0.88
N LEU A 277 12.45 18.66 -2.00
CA LEU A 277 13.58 17.87 -2.47
C LEU A 277 14.88 18.67 -2.31
N GLU A 278 15.88 18.09 -1.64
CA GLU A 278 17.19 18.73 -1.50
C GLU A 278 17.91 18.86 -2.85
N HIS A 279 17.64 17.92 -3.76
CA HIS A 279 18.29 17.75 -5.05
C HIS A 279 17.29 17.28 -6.09
N ALA A 280 17.49 17.71 -7.35
CA ALA A 280 16.72 17.18 -8.46
C ALA A 280 16.89 15.66 -8.58
N SER A 281 15.77 14.94 -8.67
CA SER A 281 15.71 13.48 -8.53
C SER A 281 14.53 12.91 -9.31
N ASP A 282 14.64 11.64 -9.72
CA ASP A 282 13.48 10.88 -10.21
C ASP A 282 12.67 10.38 -9.01
N VAL A 283 11.35 10.57 -9.05
CA VAL A 283 10.46 10.26 -7.93
C VAL A 283 9.29 9.39 -8.36
N ASP A 284 9.07 8.31 -7.61
CA ASP A 284 7.88 7.48 -7.70
C ASP A 284 7.00 7.69 -6.46
N LEU A 285 5.68 7.74 -6.65
CA LEU A 285 4.68 7.67 -5.60
C LEU A 285 4.15 6.24 -5.51
N LEU A 286 4.21 5.64 -4.33
CA LEU A 286 3.58 4.37 -4.02
C LEU A 286 2.26 4.68 -3.30
N PHE A 287 1.14 4.37 -3.96
CA PHE A 287 -0.19 4.86 -3.61
C PHE A 287 -1.14 3.71 -3.25
N LEU A 288 -1.71 3.77 -2.04
CA LEU A 288 -2.74 2.87 -1.55
C LEU A 288 -4.08 3.62 -1.47
N THR A 289 -5.13 3.00 -2.01
CA THR A 289 -6.50 3.53 -1.91
C THR A 289 -7.52 2.42 -1.74
N THR A 290 -8.52 2.67 -0.89
CA THR A 290 -9.74 1.87 -0.79
C THR A 290 -10.93 2.79 -0.52
N GLY A 291 -12.01 2.61 -1.27
CA GLY A 291 -13.28 3.33 -1.08
C GLY A 291 -14.21 2.56 -0.15
N HIS A 292 -14.93 3.28 0.70
CA HIS A 292 -15.79 2.74 1.76
C HIS A 292 -17.15 3.40 1.77
N GLY A 293 -18.15 2.69 2.28
CA GLY A 293 -19.54 3.14 2.31
C GLY A 293 -20.46 1.96 2.02
N GLY A 294 -20.57 1.02 2.97
CA GLY A 294 -21.19 -0.30 2.77
C GLY A 294 -22.71 -0.33 2.56
N HIS A 295 -23.33 0.82 2.28
CA HIS A 295 -24.73 0.92 1.86
C HIS A 295 -24.83 0.82 0.33
N ALA A 296 -26.02 0.51 -0.17
CA ALA A 296 -26.24 0.42 -1.62
C ALA A 296 -25.96 1.78 -2.29
N GLY A 297 -25.06 1.78 -3.28
CA GLY A 297 -24.66 2.99 -4.00
C GLY A 297 -23.53 3.80 -3.36
N GLY A 298 -23.04 3.42 -2.18
CA GLY A 298 -21.91 4.09 -1.55
C GLY A 298 -20.58 3.89 -2.30
N ASP A 299 -19.54 4.61 -1.88
CA ASP A 299 -18.22 4.61 -2.53
C ASP A 299 -17.52 3.24 -2.49
N GLU A 300 -17.95 2.32 -1.62
CA GLU A 300 -17.50 0.93 -1.63
C GLU A 300 -17.90 0.20 -2.92
N PHE A 301 -19.10 0.49 -3.44
CA PHE A 301 -19.75 -0.23 -4.55
C PHE A 301 -19.93 0.62 -5.80
N THR A 302 -19.29 1.78 -5.87
CA THR A 302 -19.33 2.68 -7.03
C THR A 302 -17.93 3.06 -7.48
N GLU A 303 -17.74 3.06 -8.79
CA GLU A 303 -16.47 3.40 -9.42
C GLU A 303 -16.17 4.90 -9.30
N GLN A 304 -15.15 5.28 -8.52
CA GLN A 304 -14.76 6.68 -8.32
C GLN A 304 -13.39 6.99 -8.95
N PRO A 305 -13.33 7.80 -10.01
CA PRO A 305 -12.06 8.20 -10.63
C PRO A 305 -11.15 8.95 -9.65
N HIS A 306 -9.87 8.58 -9.65
CA HIS A 306 -8.79 9.27 -8.95
C HIS A 306 -7.95 10.03 -9.96
N ILE A 307 -7.58 11.26 -9.61
CA ILE A 307 -6.70 12.13 -10.38
C ILE A 307 -5.53 12.53 -9.48
N VAL A 308 -4.31 12.25 -9.93
CA VAL A 308 -3.08 12.63 -9.23
C VAL A 308 -2.37 13.69 -10.05
N MET A 309 -2.03 14.80 -9.39
CA MET A 309 -1.35 15.93 -9.99
C MET A 309 -0.06 16.26 -9.24
N MET A 310 0.95 16.68 -9.99
CA MET A 310 2.24 17.17 -9.50
C MET A 310 2.39 18.62 -9.95
N ASP A 311 2.50 19.55 -9.01
CA ASP A 311 2.65 21.00 -9.26
C ASP A 311 1.58 21.60 -10.19
N GLY A 312 0.39 21.00 -10.17
CA GLY A 312 -0.77 21.40 -10.96
C GLY A 312 -0.97 20.60 -12.25
N ASP A 313 0.03 19.85 -12.70
CA ASP A 313 -0.07 19.01 -13.91
C ASP A 313 -0.53 17.59 -13.54
N THR A 314 -1.48 17.04 -14.30
CA THR A 314 -1.96 15.66 -14.09
C THR A 314 -0.89 14.66 -14.52
N VAL A 315 -0.47 13.80 -13.60
CA VAL A 315 0.55 12.76 -13.83
C VAL A 315 -0.04 11.36 -13.94
N ASP A 316 -1.19 11.10 -13.30
CA ASP A 316 -1.92 9.83 -13.44
C ASP A 316 -3.41 10.03 -13.20
N ALA A 317 -4.23 9.18 -13.82
CA ALA A 317 -5.65 9.10 -13.56
C ALA A 317 -6.15 7.66 -13.75
N TRP A 318 -6.90 7.14 -12.79
CA TRP A 318 -7.46 5.79 -12.88
C TRP A 318 -8.68 5.64 -11.97
N THR A 319 -9.46 4.58 -12.17
CA THR A 319 -10.54 4.19 -11.27
C THR A 319 -10.09 2.98 -10.46
N PRO A 320 -9.88 3.10 -9.14
CA PRO A 320 -9.54 1.96 -8.29
C PRO A 320 -10.74 1.00 -8.18
N TRP A 321 -10.66 -0.17 -8.83
CA TRP A 321 -11.78 -1.11 -8.88
C TRP A 321 -11.32 -2.57 -8.98
N ARG A 322 -12.08 -3.46 -8.34
CA ARG A 322 -11.88 -4.91 -8.40
C ARG A 322 -13.18 -5.62 -8.70
N ASN A 323 -13.13 -6.53 -9.66
CA ASN A 323 -14.26 -7.33 -10.11
C ASN A 323 -14.02 -8.85 -9.98
N ASP A 324 -13.01 -9.23 -9.20
CA ASP A 324 -12.55 -10.60 -8.97
C ASP A 324 -12.90 -11.12 -7.56
N CYS A 325 -13.74 -10.42 -6.79
CA CYS A 325 -13.99 -10.72 -5.39
C CYS A 325 -14.60 -12.12 -5.12
N GLY A 326 -15.33 -12.69 -6.09
CA GLY A 326 -15.79 -14.09 -6.00
C GLY A 326 -14.66 -15.11 -5.82
N ALA A 327 -13.42 -14.80 -6.23
CA ALA A 327 -12.26 -15.67 -6.00
C ALA A 327 -11.91 -15.84 -4.51
N PHE A 328 -12.38 -14.94 -3.65
CA PHE A 328 -12.14 -14.93 -2.21
C PHE A 328 -13.28 -15.58 -1.42
N ARG A 329 -14.30 -16.13 -2.08
CA ARG A 329 -15.49 -16.71 -1.44
C ARG A 329 -15.14 -17.65 -0.29
N ARG A 330 -14.16 -18.54 -0.47
CA ARG A 330 -13.75 -19.57 0.53
C ARG A 330 -13.30 -19.03 1.89
N PHE A 331 -13.00 -17.74 1.98
CA PHE A 331 -12.60 -17.10 3.24
C PHE A 331 -13.77 -16.48 3.99
N ASN A 332 -14.98 -16.44 3.42
CA ASN A 332 -16.07 -15.59 3.88
C ASN A 332 -17.30 -16.39 4.39
N PRO A 333 -17.17 -17.23 5.44
CA PRO A 333 -18.26 -18.08 5.93
C PRO A 333 -19.50 -17.33 6.43
N THR A 334 -19.36 -16.09 6.91
CA THR A 334 -20.49 -15.30 7.45
C THR A 334 -21.03 -14.23 6.52
N SER A 335 -20.57 -14.17 5.26
CA SER A 335 -21.03 -13.16 4.32
C SER A 335 -22.55 -13.24 4.09
N GLY A 336 -23.21 -12.08 4.12
CA GLY A 336 -24.63 -11.96 3.76
C GLY A 336 -24.86 -12.40 2.31
N PHE A 337 -26.06 -12.88 2.00
CA PHE A 337 -26.42 -13.33 0.66
C PHE A 337 -27.82 -12.87 0.26
N TRP A 338 -28.02 -12.70 -1.04
CA TRP A 338 -29.33 -12.36 -1.62
C TRP A 338 -29.65 -13.30 -2.78
N PRO A 339 -30.94 -13.60 -3.01
CA PRO A 339 -31.36 -14.29 -4.23
C PRO A 339 -31.17 -13.35 -5.43
N SER A 340 -30.61 -13.90 -6.49
CA SER A 340 -30.52 -13.30 -7.82
C SER A 340 -31.15 -14.26 -8.83
N THR A 341 -31.69 -13.73 -9.92
CA THR A 341 -32.29 -14.55 -10.98
C THR A 341 -31.66 -14.21 -12.32
N TYR A 342 -31.42 -15.22 -13.15
CA TYR A 342 -30.99 -15.04 -14.54
C TYR A 342 -31.72 -16.00 -15.47
N VAL A 343 -31.83 -15.63 -16.74
CA VAL A 343 -32.51 -16.46 -17.76
C VAL A 343 -31.46 -17.18 -18.60
N LEU A 344 -31.48 -18.51 -18.58
CA LEU A 344 -30.62 -19.34 -19.41
C LEU A 344 -31.50 -20.31 -20.21
N GLY A 345 -31.46 -20.21 -21.54
CA GLY A 345 -32.24 -21.10 -22.41
C GLY A 345 -33.77 -20.95 -22.31
N GLY A 346 -34.26 -19.85 -21.71
CA GLY A 346 -35.68 -19.61 -21.46
C GLY A 346 -36.15 -19.98 -20.05
N ASP A 347 -35.31 -20.65 -19.26
CA ASP A 347 -35.58 -20.97 -17.87
C ASP A 347 -35.04 -19.87 -16.95
N THR A 348 -35.84 -19.47 -15.96
CA THR A 348 -35.38 -18.61 -14.86
C THR A 348 -34.68 -19.48 -13.84
N LEU A 349 -33.39 -19.25 -13.65
CA LEU A 349 -32.56 -19.89 -12.63
C LEU A 349 -32.34 -18.93 -11.47
N GLU A 350 -32.35 -19.45 -10.25
CA GLU A 350 -31.99 -18.71 -9.05
C GLU A 350 -30.54 -18.99 -8.67
N GLU A 351 -29.78 -17.93 -8.41
CA GLU A 351 -28.44 -17.98 -7.85
C GLU A 351 -28.37 -17.17 -6.56
N ARG A 352 -27.44 -17.54 -5.68
CA ARG A 352 -27.15 -16.78 -4.47
C ARG A 352 -25.91 -15.95 -4.71
N VAL A 353 -26.03 -14.64 -4.57
CA VAL A 353 -24.88 -13.73 -4.61
C VAL A 353 -24.54 -13.37 -3.17
N ALA A 354 -23.30 -13.63 -2.75
CA ALA A 354 -22.84 -13.19 -1.43
C ALA A 354 -22.28 -11.76 -1.50
N SER A 355 -22.36 -11.03 -0.40
CA SER A 355 -21.71 -9.71 -0.28
C SER A 355 -20.22 -9.79 -0.59
N SER A 356 -19.54 -10.88 -0.21
CA SER A 356 -18.13 -11.11 -0.52
C SER A 356 -17.82 -11.17 -2.02
N ASP A 357 -18.83 -11.40 -2.86
CA ASP A 357 -18.65 -11.61 -4.30
C ASP A 357 -18.77 -10.30 -5.09
N LEU A 358 -19.35 -9.26 -4.47
CA LEU A 358 -19.57 -7.96 -5.10
C LEU A 358 -18.25 -7.26 -5.44
N SER A 359 -18.21 -6.66 -6.64
CA SER A 359 -17.12 -5.79 -7.08
C SER A 359 -17.06 -4.54 -6.21
N ARG A 360 -15.85 -4.03 -5.96
CA ARG A 360 -15.61 -2.96 -4.98
C ARG A 360 -14.46 -2.04 -5.37
N SER A 361 -14.41 -0.90 -4.72
CA SER A 361 -13.39 0.14 -4.85
C SER A 361 -12.01 -0.29 -4.34
N ASN A 362 -11.33 -1.12 -5.13
CA ASN A 362 -9.94 -1.59 -5.01
C ASN A 362 -9.65 -2.67 -3.96
N TRP A 363 -10.66 -3.31 -3.38
CA TRP A 363 -10.48 -4.36 -2.37
C TRP A 363 -11.54 -5.45 -2.46
N CYS A 364 -11.27 -6.59 -1.84
CA CYS A 364 -12.23 -7.67 -1.66
C CYS A 364 -12.11 -8.20 -0.22
N PRO A 365 -13.21 -8.60 0.45
CA PRO A 365 -13.16 -9.23 1.77
C PRO A 365 -12.26 -10.47 1.78
N GLY A 366 -11.14 -10.41 2.51
CA GLY A 366 -10.14 -11.48 2.55
C GLY A 366 -8.92 -11.29 1.66
N ASP A 367 -8.70 -10.11 1.07
CA ASP A 367 -7.47 -9.80 0.35
C ASP A 367 -6.72 -8.59 0.92
N GLN A 368 -5.43 -8.54 0.60
CA GLN A 368 -4.59 -7.34 0.77
C GLN A 368 -4.73 -6.38 -0.41
N VAL A 369 -4.38 -5.12 -0.18
CA VAL A 369 -4.32 -4.08 -1.22
C VAL A 369 -2.86 -3.81 -1.53
N LYS A 370 -2.49 -3.91 -2.80
CA LYS A 370 -1.13 -3.62 -3.26
C LYS A 370 -1.00 -2.14 -3.65
N PRO A 371 0.09 -1.47 -3.30
CA PRO A 371 0.31 -0.10 -3.71
C PRO A 371 0.44 -0.02 -5.24
N ARG A 372 -0.19 0.99 -5.84
CA ARG A 372 0.05 1.39 -7.24
C ARG A 372 1.30 2.27 -7.25
N ARG A 373 2.28 1.94 -8.10
CA ARG A 373 3.42 2.80 -8.37
C ARG A 373 3.05 3.79 -9.47
N ILE A 374 3.21 5.08 -9.19
CA ILE A 374 2.93 6.21 -10.08
C ILE A 374 4.25 6.97 -10.27
N GLN A 375 4.70 7.09 -11.52
CA GLN A 375 5.90 7.86 -11.84
C GLN A 375 5.55 9.35 -11.78
N LEU A 376 6.13 10.09 -10.82
CA LEU A 376 6.00 11.55 -10.78
C LEU A 376 6.98 12.22 -11.74
N GLY A 377 8.01 11.49 -12.17
CA GLY A 377 9.01 11.94 -13.14
C GLY A 377 10.24 12.56 -12.48
N HIS A 378 11.00 13.32 -13.28
CA HIS A 378 12.16 14.07 -12.81
C HIS A 378 11.69 15.39 -12.22
N LEU A 379 11.90 15.58 -10.91
CA LEU A 379 11.53 16.79 -10.20
C LEU A 379 12.79 17.59 -9.87
N ASP A 380 12.71 18.92 -9.96
CA ASP A 380 13.80 19.83 -9.60
C ASP A 380 14.07 19.82 -8.08
N ALA A 381 15.16 20.46 -7.65
CA ALA A 381 15.35 20.71 -6.22
C ALA A 381 14.40 21.83 -5.77
N GLY A 382 13.81 21.68 -4.58
CA GLY A 382 12.94 22.69 -3.97
C GLY A 382 11.56 22.17 -3.61
N HIS A 383 10.61 23.09 -3.57
CA HIS A 383 9.27 22.87 -3.07
C HIS A 383 8.33 22.30 -4.13
N HIS A 384 7.57 21.29 -3.75
CA HIS A 384 6.67 20.53 -4.61
C HIS A 384 5.32 20.29 -3.93
N THR A 385 4.26 20.25 -4.71
CA THR A 385 2.91 19.95 -4.23
C THR A 385 2.28 18.80 -5.00
N LEU A 386 2.01 17.70 -4.29
CA LEU A 386 1.18 16.60 -4.76
C LEU A 386 -0.29 16.91 -4.47
N THR A 387 -1.16 16.71 -5.45
CA THR A 387 -2.61 16.82 -5.26
C THR A 387 -3.31 15.52 -5.67
N VAL A 388 -4.19 15.01 -4.81
CA VAL A 388 -4.99 13.81 -5.05
C VAL A 388 -6.46 14.18 -4.99
N ALA A 389 -7.14 14.12 -6.14
CA ALA A 389 -8.56 14.42 -6.25
C ALA A 389 -9.37 13.14 -6.51
N VAL A 390 -10.54 13.06 -5.87
CA VAL A 390 -11.57 12.06 -6.13
C VAL A 390 -12.86 12.83 -6.39
N PRO A 391 -13.08 13.33 -7.63
CA PRO A 391 -14.07 14.38 -7.89
C PRO A 391 -15.50 14.01 -7.52
N ASP A 392 -15.83 12.73 -7.67
CA ASP A 392 -17.17 12.18 -7.46
C ASP A 392 -17.30 11.47 -6.09
N ALA A 393 -16.33 11.63 -5.19
CA ALA A 393 -16.39 11.08 -3.83
C ALA A 393 -17.67 11.53 -3.11
N GLN A 394 -18.35 10.59 -2.48
CA GLN A 394 -19.61 10.84 -1.81
C GLN A 394 -19.42 11.39 -0.40
N ARG A 395 -20.39 12.16 0.07
CA ARG A 395 -20.35 12.75 1.42
C ARG A 395 -20.57 11.69 2.49
N TRP A 396 -19.83 11.86 3.59
CA TRP A 396 -20.09 11.15 4.84
C TRP A 396 -21.34 11.74 5.52
N THR A 397 -22.24 10.88 5.98
CA THR A 397 -23.35 11.22 6.87
C THR A 397 -23.41 10.22 8.04
N GLU A 398 -24.32 10.43 9.00
CA GLU A 398 -24.53 9.49 10.12
C GLU A 398 -25.15 8.15 9.67
N GLU A 399 -25.73 8.09 8.47
CA GLU A 399 -26.33 6.88 7.89
C GLU A 399 -25.47 6.29 6.76
N GLU A 400 -24.74 7.15 6.06
CA GLU A 400 -23.98 6.84 4.85
C GLU A 400 -22.51 7.17 5.09
N PHE A 401 -21.79 6.19 5.65
CA PHE A 401 -20.38 6.30 6.00
C PHE A 401 -19.45 6.26 4.76
N ASN A 402 -19.60 7.19 3.81
CA ASN A 402 -18.74 7.29 2.63
C ASN A 402 -17.41 7.97 2.97
N PHE A 403 -16.29 7.30 2.66
CA PHE A 403 -14.95 7.86 2.81
C PHE A 403 -13.92 7.05 2.02
N TRP A 404 -12.71 7.61 1.92
CA TRP A 404 -11.58 6.96 1.27
C TRP A 404 -10.38 6.89 2.22
N ASN A 405 -9.85 5.68 2.38
CA ASN A 405 -8.54 5.50 3.00
C ASN A 405 -7.49 5.66 1.89
N LEU A 406 -6.66 6.69 1.96
CA LEU A 406 -5.59 7.01 1.04
C LEU A 406 -4.27 6.99 1.83
N ALA A 407 -3.25 6.30 1.35
CA ALA A 407 -1.91 6.39 1.92
C ALA A 407 -0.89 6.44 0.80
N GLY A 408 0.20 7.17 1.02
CA GLY A 408 1.24 7.30 0.02
C GLY A 408 2.59 7.67 0.60
N TRP A 409 3.63 7.15 -0.04
CA TRP A 409 5.02 7.51 0.24
C TRP A 409 5.79 7.65 -1.06
N LEU A 410 6.85 8.45 -0.99
CA LEU A 410 7.75 8.70 -2.11
C LEU A 410 8.92 7.71 -2.05
N GLU A 411 9.30 7.22 -3.22
CA GLU A 411 10.57 6.57 -3.49
C GLU A 411 11.41 7.53 -4.35
N ILE A 412 12.42 8.13 -3.73
CA ILE A 412 13.24 9.20 -4.31
C ILE A 412 14.58 8.58 -4.70
N GLN A 413 14.84 8.48 -6.01
CA GLN A 413 16.04 7.83 -6.50
C GLN A 413 17.29 8.58 -6.02
N ALA A 414 18.29 7.83 -5.56
CA ALA A 414 19.60 8.40 -5.28
C ALA A 414 20.32 8.78 -6.57
N ARG A 415 21.26 9.72 -6.44
CA ARG A 415 22.15 10.16 -7.52
C ARG A 415 23.12 9.08 -7.98
#